data_AF-A0A1Q7ZGH4-F1
#
_entry.id   AF-A0A1Q7ZGH4-F1
#
_cell.length_a   1.000
_cell.length_b   1.000
_cell.length_c   1.000
_cell.angle_alpha   90.00
_cell.angle_beta   90.00
_cell.angle_gamma   90.00
#
_symmetry.space_group_name_H-M   'P 1'
#
loop_
_entity.id
_entity.type
_entity.pdbx_description
1 polymer ?
#
loop_
_entity_poly.entity_id
_entity_poly.type
_entity_poly.pdbx_seq_one_letter_code
_entity_poly.pdbx_strand_id
1 'polypeptide(L)'
;MTGASNPGNQFDSKAYLVLGSKPWNRRLFDELLSKLDGRWSYMGEPAQLSASSVSRIAPRYIFSLHWSWRVPAEIINNFECVCFHMTDVPYGRGGSPLQNLIARGHRDTKLTALRMTEQFDAGSVYLKETLSLDGTAEEIYIRATRLAGSMMKRIILEEMAPVPQEGAVTNFKRRTPEESRIRTSASLKNLYDFIRMLDAEGYPRAFLDHEGFRLEFSRAALYDGRIVADVTITQLAKNDRIQK
;
A
#
# COMPACT_ATOMS: atom_id res chain seq x y z
N MET A 1 -38.62 -45.48 -6.92
CA MET A 1 -37.29 -45.92 -6.43
C MET A 1 -36.53 -46.31 -7.67
N THR A 2 -35.41 -45.70 -8.06
CA THR A 2 -34.21 -45.37 -7.27
C THR A 2 -33.59 -44.08 -7.82
N GLY A 3 -33.49 -43.05 -6.97
CA GLY A 3 -32.71 -41.87 -7.28
C GLY A 3 -31.22 -42.19 -7.16
N ALA A 4 -30.46 -41.97 -8.23
CA ALA A 4 -29.01 -41.89 -8.14
C ALA A 4 -28.66 -40.51 -7.57
N SER A 5 -28.36 -40.49 -6.28
CA SER A 5 -27.70 -39.38 -5.62
C SER A 5 -26.33 -39.16 -6.27
N ASN A 6 -26.18 -38.02 -6.96
CA ASN A 6 -24.90 -37.56 -7.47
C ASN A 6 -23.99 -37.27 -6.25
N PRO A 7 -22.84 -37.94 -6.08
CA PRO A 7 -21.99 -37.71 -4.94
C PRO A 7 -21.44 -36.27 -5.04
N GLY A 8 -21.65 -35.51 -3.97
CA GLY A 8 -21.26 -34.11 -3.91
C GLY A 8 -19.80 -33.95 -4.30
N ASN A 9 -19.57 -33.08 -5.29
CA ASN A 9 -18.25 -32.61 -5.62
C ASN A 9 -17.79 -31.69 -4.48
N GLN A 10 -17.20 -32.29 -3.45
CA GLN A 10 -16.57 -31.59 -2.35
C GLN A 10 -15.21 -31.09 -2.87
N PHE A 11 -15.25 -30.18 -3.86
CA PHE A 11 -14.08 -29.41 -4.23
C PHE A 11 -13.76 -28.54 -3.03
N ASP A 12 -12.62 -28.81 -2.39
CA ASP A 12 -12.11 -27.99 -1.32
C ASP A 12 -11.81 -26.59 -1.88
N SER A 13 -12.80 -25.70 -1.78
CA SER A 13 -12.69 -24.35 -2.31
C SER A 13 -11.46 -23.68 -1.71
N LYS A 14 -10.52 -23.28 -2.57
CA LYS A 14 -9.27 -22.62 -2.19
C LYS A 14 -9.57 -21.44 -1.27
N ALA A 15 -8.80 -21.30 -0.19
CA ALA A 15 -8.90 -20.18 0.71
C ALA A 15 -7.90 -19.08 0.33
N TYR A 16 -8.28 -17.83 0.56
CA TYR A 16 -7.45 -16.64 0.32
C TYR A 16 -7.54 -15.72 1.54
N LEU A 17 -6.40 -15.16 1.93
CA LEU A 17 -6.32 -14.19 3.02
C LEU A 17 -5.87 -12.84 2.47
N VAL A 18 -6.58 -11.77 2.83
CA VAL A 18 -6.24 -10.39 2.46
C VAL A 18 -5.84 -9.61 3.71
N LEU A 19 -4.68 -8.96 3.64
CA LEU A 19 -4.16 -8.06 4.66
C LEU A 19 -4.31 -6.61 4.18
N GLY A 20 -4.94 -5.75 4.98
CA GLY A 20 -5.16 -4.35 4.61
C GLY A 20 -5.45 -3.44 5.81
N SER A 21 -4.69 -2.37 5.96
CA SER A 21 -4.79 -1.47 7.12
C SER A 21 -5.65 -0.22 6.88
N LYS A 22 -6.12 0.00 5.65
CA LYS A 22 -6.81 1.25 5.28
C LYS A 22 -8.27 1.00 4.91
N PRO A 23 -9.19 1.96 5.14
CA PRO A 23 -10.61 1.78 4.84
C PRO A 23 -10.90 1.41 3.39
N TRP A 24 -10.12 1.94 2.43
CA TRP A 24 -10.27 1.56 1.02
C TRP A 24 -9.84 0.12 0.72
N ASN A 25 -8.96 -0.49 1.50
CA ASN A 25 -8.66 -1.93 1.37
C ASN A 25 -9.85 -2.77 1.84
N ARG A 26 -10.45 -2.39 2.98
CA ARG A 26 -11.64 -3.06 3.50
C ARG A 26 -12.82 -2.96 2.55
N ARG A 27 -13.07 -1.77 1.99
CA ARG A 27 -14.11 -1.56 0.97
C ARG A 27 -13.89 -2.44 -0.27
N LEU A 28 -12.67 -2.49 -0.82
CA LEU A 28 -12.37 -3.38 -1.94
C LEU A 28 -12.67 -4.85 -1.59
N PHE A 29 -12.31 -5.29 -0.38
CA PHE A 29 -12.57 -6.65 0.05
C PHE A 29 -14.07 -6.96 0.11
N ASP A 30 -14.86 -6.12 0.79
CA ASP A 30 -16.30 -6.32 0.98
C ASP A 30 -17.07 -6.20 -0.35
N GLU A 31 -16.68 -5.25 -1.20
CA GLU A 31 -17.41 -4.96 -2.44
C GLU A 31 -17.09 -5.93 -3.58
N LEU A 32 -15.84 -6.43 -3.63
CA LEU A 32 -15.31 -7.18 -4.77
C LEU A 32 -14.72 -8.54 -4.39
N LEU A 33 -13.70 -8.57 -3.52
CA LEU A 33 -12.87 -9.77 -3.34
C LEU A 33 -13.63 -10.91 -2.66
N SER A 34 -14.41 -10.59 -1.62
CA SER A 34 -15.23 -11.56 -0.86
C SER A 34 -16.32 -12.24 -1.68
N LYS A 35 -16.62 -11.72 -2.89
CA LYS A 35 -17.63 -12.25 -3.81
C LYS A 35 -17.03 -13.10 -4.93
N LEU A 36 -15.72 -13.25 -4.97
CA LEU A 36 -15.04 -14.12 -5.94
C LEU A 36 -15.06 -15.57 -5.47
N ASP A 37 -14.86 -16.50 -6.41
CA ASP A 37 -14.78 -17.93 -6.09
C ASP A 37 -13.69 -18.21 -5.05
N GLY A 38 -14.00 -19.10 -4.11
CA GLY A 38 -13.15 -19.48 -2.99
C GLY A 38 -13.57 -18.89 -1.64
N ARG A 39 -12.85 -19.25 -0.58
CA ARG A 39 -13.10 -18.78 0.79
C ARG A 39 -12.21 -17.60 1.10
N TRP A 40 -12.78 -16.41 1.24
CA TRP A 40 -12.05 -15.18 1.46
C TRP A 40 -12.08 -14.74 2.92
N SER A 41 -10.91 -14.42 3.49
CA SER A 41 -10.75 -13.86 4.83
C SER A 41 -10.00 -12.53 4.79
N TYR A 42 -10.27 -11.65 5.75
CA TYR A 42 -9.63 -10.33 5.85
C TYR A 42 -9.04 -10.13 7.24
N MET A 43 -7.82 -9.55 7.30
CA MET A 43 -7.21 -9.07 8.54
C MET A 43 -6.80 -7.60 8.37
N GLY A 44 -7.32 -6.76 9.28
CA GLY A 44 -7.09 -5.32 9.29
C GLY A 44 -6.00 -4.86 10.23
N GLU A 45 -5.69 -5.69 11.23
CA GLU A 45 -4.83 -5.33 12.35
C GLU A 45 -3.72 -6.37 12.56
N PRO A 46 -2.50 -5.93 12.93
CA PRO A 46 -1.35 -6.82 13.07
C PRO A 46 -1.57 -7.90 14.15
N ALA A 47 -2.36 -7.60 15.19
CA ALA A 47 -2.69 -8.55 16.24
C ALA A 47 -3.48 -9.78 15.73
N GLN A 48 -4.12 -9.69 14.57
CA GLN A 48 -4.88 -10.79 13.97
C GLN A 48 -3.97 -11.77 13.20
N LEU A 49 -2.77 -11.34 12.80
CA LEU A 49 -1.85 -12.09 11.95
C LEU A 49 -0.88 -12.92 12.80
N SER A 50 -1.20 -14.19 12.98
CA SER A 50 -0.35 -15.17 13.67
C SER A 50 -0.24 -16.46 12.86
N ALA A 51 0.80 -17.26 13.09
CA ALA A 51 0.92 -18.57 12.43
C ALA A 51 -0.32 -19.44 12.69
N SER A 52 -0.88 -19.42 13.92
CA SER A 52 -2.08 -20.18 14.25
C SER A 52 -3.35 -19.66 13.57
N SER A 53 -3.51 -18.34 13.38
CA SER A 53 -4.65 -17.80 12.63
C SER A 53 -4.56 -18.13 11.14
N VAL A 54 -3.37 -18.02 10.55
CA VAL A 54 -3.13 -18.35 9.14
C VAL A 54 -3.29 -19.85 8.88
N SER A 55 -2.73 -20.73 9.72
CA SER A 55 -2.85 -22.18 9.55
C SER A 55 -4.30 -22.67 9.65
N ARG A 56 -5.16 -22.03 10.45
CA ARG A 56 -6.59 -22.34 10.50
C ARG A 56 -7.33 -21.99 9.20
N ILE A 57 -6.89 -20.93 8.52
CA ILE A 57 -7.45 -20.53 7.22
C ILE A 57 -6.91 -21.44 6.11
N ALA A 58 -5.65 -21.86 6.23
CA ALA A 58 -4.88 -22.61 5.22
C ALA A 58 -4.96 -21.96 3.83
N PRO A 59 -4.57 -20.67 3.69
CA PRO A 59 -4.75 -19.95 2.44
C PRO A 59 -3.77 -20.41 1.35
N ARG A 60 -4.25 -20.51 0.11
CA ARG A 60 -3.40 -20.66 -1.08
C ARG A 60 -2.50 -19.44 -1.28
N TYR A 61 -3.05 -18.25 -1.04
CA TYR A 61 -2.34 -16.97 -1.13
C TYR A 61 -2.70 -16.06 0.04
N ILE A 62 -1.70 -15.31 0.50
CA ILE A 62 -1.86 -14.19 1.43
C ILE A 62 -1.51 -12.90 0.67
N PHE A 63 -2.52 -12.10 0.35
CA PHE A 63 -2.36 -10.85 -0.40
C PHE A 63 -2.31 -9.64 0.54
N SER A 64 -1.23 -8.87 0.48
CA SER A 64 -1.04 -7.66 1.28
C SER A 64 -1.26 -6.41 0.43
N LEU A 65 -2.45 -5.79 0.56
CA LEU A 65 -2.82 -4.59 -0.20
C LEU A 65 -2.10 -3.35 0.33
N HIS A 66 -2.22 -3.08 1.63
CA HIS A 66 -1.49 -2.00 2.30
C HIS A 66 -1.24 -2.37 3.75
N TRP A 67 -0.01 -2.80 4.05
CA TRP A 67 0.37 -3.38 5.34
C TRP A 67 1.70 -2.78 5.81
N SER A 68 1.67 -2.04 6.91
CA SER A 68 2.83 -1.27 7.39
C SER A 68 3.77 -2.06 8.30
N TRP A 69 3.35 -3.25 8.73
CA TRP A 69 4.05 -4.10 9.70
C TRP A 69 4.80 -5.23 9.00
N ARG A 70 5.84 -5.74 9.66
CA ARG A 70 6.56 -6.92 9.16
C ARG A 70 5.65 -8.14 9.24
N VAL A 71 5.52 -8.88 8.14
CA VAL A 71 4.90 -10.21 8.17
C VAL A 71 5.91 -11.18 8.81
N PRO A 72 5.52 -11.96 9.83
CA PRO A 72 6.40 -12.93 10.48
C PRO A 72 7.08 -13.89 9.48
N ALA A 73 8.37 -14.16 9.68
CA ALA A 73 9.14 -15.05 8.81
C ALA A 73 8.53 -16.46 8.71
N GLU A 74 7.99 -16.96 9.82
CA GLU A 74 7.25 -18.23 9.85
C GLU A 74 6.06 -18.24 8.87
N ILE A 75 5.36 -17.12 8.70
CA ILE A 75 4.24 -17.03 7.74
C ILE A 75 4.78 -16.94 6.31
N ILE A 76 5.81 -16.12 6.07
CA ILE A 76 6.45 -15.97 4.75
C ILE A 76 7.02 -17.31 4.25
N ASN A 77 7.61 -18.10 5.13
CA ASN A 77 8.28 -19.35 4.78
C ASN A 77 7.31 -20.51 4.54
N ASN A 78 6.11 -20.47 5.14
CA ASN A 78 5.13 -21.56 5.04
C ASN A 78 3.96 -21.26 4.09
N PHE A 79 3.75 -20.00 3.69
CA PHE A 79 2.63 -19.60 2.84
C PHE A 79 3.07 -18.68 1.69
N GLU A 80 2.31 -18.70 0.59
CA GLU A 80 2.58 -17.84 -0.56
C GLU A 80 2.07 -16.41 -0.29
N CYS A 81 2.95 -15.61 0.31
CA CYS A 81 2.69 -14.20 0.61
C CYS A 81 3.01 -13.33 -0.61
N VAL A 82 2.06 -12.50 -1.03
CA VAL A 82 2.18 -11.59 -2.17
C VAL A 82 1.91 -10.17 -1.68
N CYS A 83 2.82 -9.23 -1.94
CA CYS A 83 2.59 -7.81 -1.69
C CYS A 83 2.48 -7.03 -3.02
N PHE A 84 1.83 -5.87 -2.94
CA PHE A 84 1.70 -4.93 -4.05
C PHE A 84 2.56 -3.71 -3.79
N HIS A 85 3.71 -3.64 -4.44
CA HIS A 85 4.68 -2.56 -4.30
C HIS A 85 4.64 -1.62 -5.49
N MET A 86 4.53 -0.32 -5.25
CA MET A 86 4.26 0.67 -6.31
C MET A 86 5.51 1.23 -6.99
N THR A 87 6.49 0.38 -7.29
CA THR A 87 7.63 0.74 -8.12
C THR A 87 7.89 -0.32 -9.18
N ASP A 88 8.63 0.08 -10.22
CA ASP A 88 9.13 -0.84 -11.25
C ASP A 88 10.37 -1.61 -10.74
N VAL A 89 10.16 -2.51 -9.77
CA VAL A 89 11.27 -3.25 -9.13
C VAL A 89 12.14 -3.96 -10.18
N PRO A 90 13.48 -3.92 -10.06
CA PRO A 90 14.25 -3.61 -8.85
C PRO A 90 14.50 -2.12 -8.58
N TYR A 91 13.97 -1.21 -9.40
CA TYR A 91 13.98 0.22 -9.08
C TYR A 91 13.00 0.52 -7.94
N GLY A 92 13.47 1.20 -6.90
CA GLY A 92 12.64 1.72 -5.81
C GLY A 92 12.21 0.69 -4.76
N ARG A 93 12.99 -0.36 -4.51
CA ARG A 93 12.74 -1.29 -3.38
C ARG A 93 12.73 -0.53 -2.04
N GLY A 94 11.91 -0.92 -1.08
CA GLY A 94 11.90 -0.35 0.27
C GLY A 94 10.74 0.60 0.56
N GLY A 95 10.87 1.37 1.64
CA GLY A 95 9.75 2.09 2.25
C GLY A 95 9.36 3.40 1.58
N SER A 96 8.12 3.84 1.86
CA SER A 96 7.55 5.11 1.38
C SER A 96 7.68 5.33 -0.13
N PRO A 97 7.32 4.33 -0.98
CA PRO A 97 7.57 4.41 -2.42
C PRO A 97 6.84 5.57 -3.09
N LEU A 98 5.57 5.83 -2.73
CA LEU A 98 4.79 6.94 -3.28
C LEU A 98 5.52 8.28 -3.12
N GLN A 99 5.90 8.61 -1.89
CA GLN A 99 6.54 9.89 -1.58
C GLN A 99 7.91 9.99 -2.24
N ASN A 100 8.65 8.87 -2.30
CA ASN A 100 9.95 8.82 -2.98
C ASN A 100 9.82 9.04 -4.49
N LEU A 101 8.77 8.51 -5.12
CA LEU A 101 8.51 8.69 -6.55
C LEU A 101 8.13 10.14 -6.87
N ILE A 102 7.16 10.69 -6.14
CA ILE A 102 6.71 12.07 -6.35
C ILE A 102 7.85 13.08 -6.10
N ALA A 103 8.65 12.88 -5.05
CA ALA A 103 9.81 13.72 -4.77
C ALA A 103 10.89 13.67 -5.87
N ARG A 104 10.92 12.62 -6.69
CA ARG A 104 11.81 12.47 -7.85
C ARG A 104 11.17 12.94 -9.16
N GLY A 105 9.97 13.51 -9.11
CA GLY A 105 9.26 14.04 -10.27
C GLY A 105 8.53 13.00 -11.11
N HIS A 106 8.40 11.75 -10.65
CA HIS A 106 7.65 10.73 -11.36
C HIS A 106 6.15 11.06 -11.37
N ARG A 107 5.53 10.93 -12.54
CA ARG A 107 4.07 11.06 -12.74
C ARG A 107 3.37 9.72 -12.93
N ASP A 108 4.11 8.70 -13.35
CA ASP A 108 3.64 7.35 -13.56
C ASP A 108 4.67 6.36 -12.97
N THR A 109 4.21 5.17 -12.61
CA THR A 109 5.04 4.08 -12.07
C THR A 109 4.46 2.73 -12.50
N LYS A 110 5.02 1.65 -11.97
CA LYS A 110 4.42 0.32 -11.98
C LYS A 110 3.90 -0.05 -10.59
N LEU A 111 2.72 -0.66 -10.53
CA LEU A 111 2.32 -1.48 -9.41
C LEU A 111 2.77 -2.92 -9.69
N THR A 112 3.66 -3.42 -8.84
CA THR A 112 4.27 -4.75 -8.96
C THR A 112 3.66 -5.67 -7.91
N ALA A 113 3.09 -6.79 -8.33
CA ALA A 113 2.75 -7.89 -7.44
C ALA A 113 3.96 -8.83 -7.34
N LEU A 114 4.50 -9.00 -6.15
CA LEU A 114 5.71 -9.79 -5.93
C LEU A 114 5.57 -10.71 -4.71
N ARG A 115 6.22 -11.87 -4.80
CA ARG A 115 6.30 -12.83 -3.69
C ARG A 115 7.17 -12.21 -2.59
N MET A 116 6.64 -12.16 -1.38
CA MET A 116 7.41 -11.67 -0.23
C MET A 116 8.55 -12.66 0.10
N THR A 117 9.70 -12.11 0.46
CA THR A 117 10.83 -12.83 1.04
C THR A 117 11.27 -12.12 2.32
N GLU A 118 12.29 -12.62 3.01
CA GLU A 118 12.85 -11.92 4.18
C GLU A 118 13.46 -10.56 3.81
N GLN A 119 13.92 -10.41 2.57
CA GLN A 119 14.44 -9.15 2.05
C GLN A 119 13.31 -8.32 1.43
N PHE A 120 13.16 -7.07 1.90
CA PHE A 120 12.10 -6.17 1.44
C PHE A 120 12.13 -5.98 -0.09
N ASP A 121 10.98 -6.21 -0.72
CA ASP A 121 10.67 -5.98 -2.13
C ASP A 121 11.67 -6.63 -3.12
N ALA A 122 12.38 -7.68 -2.70
CA ALA A 122 13.40 -8.36 -3.50
C ALA A 122 12.93 -9.67 -4.13
N GLY A 123 11.76 -10.17 -3.75
CA GLY A 123 11.26 -11.44 -4.27
C GLY A 123 10.78 -11.37 -5.72
N SER A 124 10.55 -12.55 -6.29
CA SER A 124 10.12 -12.74 -7.67
C SER A 124 8.77 -12.05 -7.95
N VAL A 125 8.60 -11.56 -9.17
CA VAL A 125 7.45 -10.77 -9.63
C VAL A 125 6.46 -11.65 -10.38
N TYR A 126 5.18 -11.57 -10.03
CA TYR A 126 4.11 -12.22 -10.79
C TYR A 126 3.75 -11.41 -12.04
N LEU A 127 3.49 -10.12 -11.84
CA LEU A 127 3.14 -9.18 -12.90
C LEU A 127 3.31 -7.73 -12.44
N LYS A 128 3.36 -6.82 -13.41
CA LYS A 128 3.46 -5.38 -13.23
C LYS A 128 2.40 -4.68 -14.06
N GLU A 129 1.75 -3.68 -13.49
CA GLU A 129 0.75 -2.86 -14.17
C GLU A 129 1.09 -1.37 -14.07
N THR A 130 0.77 -0.58 -15.08
CA THR A 130 0.99 0.88 -15.04
C THR A 130 0.09 1.53 -14.00
N LEU A 131 0.64 2.45 -13.21
CA LEU A 131 -0.08 3.20 -12.19
C LEU A 131 0.26 4.70 -12.32
N SER A 132 -0.77 5.51 -12.59
CA SER A 132 -0.65 6.97 -12.53
C SER A 132 -0.51 7.45 -11.08
N LEU A 133 0.37 8.43 -10.87
CA LEU A 133 0.62 9.12 -9.60
C LEU A 133 -0.07 10.50 -9.55
N ASP A 134 -1.07 10.73 -10.39
CA ASP A 134 -1.88 11.94 -10.35
C ASP A 134 -2.86 11.90 -9.17
N GLY A 135 -3.07 13.07 -8.57
CA GLY A 135 -3.94 13.28 -7.41
C GLY A 135 -3.21 13.33 -6.07
N THR A 136 -4.00 13.32 -5.00
CA THR A 136 -3.53 13.16 -3.62
C THR A 136 -3.04 11.74 -3.37
N ALA A 137 -2.31 11.55 -2.27
CA ALA A 137 -1.85 10.22 -1.90
C ALA A 137 -3.00 9.24 -1.72
N GLU A 138 -4.12 9.68 -1.14
CA GLU A 138 -5.30 8.84 -0.96
C GLU A 138 -5.88 8.37 -2.29
N GLU A 139 -6.05 9.28 -3.25
CA GLU A 139 -6.55 8.97 -4.58
C GLU A 139 -5.66 7.94 -5.28
N ILE A 140 -4.34 8.09 -5.15
CA ILE A 140 -3.35 7.16 -5.70
C ILE A 140 -3.42 5.81 -4.99
N TYR A 141 -3.54 5.75 -3.66
CA TYR A 141 -3.66 4.49 -2.92
C TYR A 141 -4.97 3.75 -3.22
N ILE A 142 -6.08 4.47 -3.40
CA ILE A 142 -7.36 3.90 -3.83
C ILE A 142 -7.23 3.30 -5.22
N ARG A 143 -6.60 4.02 -6.16
CA ARG A 143 -6.32 3.56 -7.52
C ARG A 143 -5.45 2.30 -7.52
N ALA A 144 -4.35 2.32 -6.76
CA ALA A 144 -3.45 1.19 -6.61
C ALA A 144 -4.17 -0.03 -5.99
N THR A 145 -5.03 0.20 -5.00
CA THR A 145 -5.81 -0.86 -4.34
C THR A 145 -6.75 -1.53 -5.34
N ARG A 146 -7.50 -0.76 -6.14
CA ARG A 146 -8.36 -1.32 -7.20
C ARG A 146 -7.57 -2.11 -8.24
N LEU A 147 -6.43 -1.58 -8.67
CA LEU A 147 -5.54 -2.24 -9.61
C LEU A 147 -5.01 -3.57 -9.03
N ALA A 148 -4.58 -3.57 -7.76
CA ALA A 148 -4.17 -4.79 -7.05
C ALA A 148 -5.27 -5.85 -7.04
N GLY A 149 -6.54 -5.46 -6.80
CA GLY A 149 -7.67 -6.39 -6.88
C GLY A 149 -7.82 -7.07 -8.25
N SER A 150 -7.53 -6.36 -9.35
CA SER A 150 -7.52 -6.96 -10.69
C SER A 150 -6.32 -7.89 -10.91
N MET A 151 -5.15 -7.53 -10.38
CA MET A 151 -3.94 -8.36 -10.44
C MET A 151 -4.11 -9.65 -9.64
N MET A 152 -4.75 -9.59 -8.45
CA MET A 152 -5.08 -10.76 -7.64
C MET A 152 -5.92 -11.78 -8.42
N LYS A 153 -6.96 -11.30 -9.13
CA LYS A 153 -7.80 -12.17 -9.96
C LYS A 153 -6.98 -12.90 -11.01
N ARG A 154 -6.10 -12.19 -11.71
CA ARG A 154 -5.23 -12.78 -12.74
C ARG A 154 -4.26 -13.80 -12.17
N ILE A 155 -3.58 -13.47 -11.05
CA ILE A 155 -2.69 -14.40 -10.36
C ILE A 155 -3.41 -15.70 -10.01
N ILE A 156 -4.64 -15.60 -9.50
CA ILE A 156 -5.45 -16.76 -9.08
C ILE A 156 -5.93 -17.57 -10.30
N LEU A 157 -6.50 -16.91 -11.31
CA LEU A 157 -7.10 -17.58 -12.46
C LEU A 157 -6.07 -18.25 -13.37
N GLU A 158 -4.92 -17.61 -13.54
CA GLU A 158 -3.84 -18.09 -14.42
C GLU A 158 -2.82 -18.95 -13.67
N GLU A 159 -2.99 -19.14 -12.35
CA GLU A 159 -2.02 -19.80 -11.45
C GLU A 159 -0.58 -19.35 -11.70
N MET A 160 -0.40 -18.03 -11.80
CA MET A 160 0.84 -17.43 -12.29
C MET A 160 2.06 -17.84 -11.44
N ALA A 161 3.14 -18.22 -12.09
CA ALA A 161 4.44 -18.42 -11.45
C ALA A 161 5.25 -17.11 -11.45
N PRO A 162 5.86 -16.70 -10.32
CA PRO A 162 6.62 -15.46 -10.28
C PRO A 162 8.04 -15.65 -10.83
N VAL A 163 8.56 -14.64 -11.52
CA VAL A 163 9.89 -14.63 -12.16
C VAL A 163 10.86 -13.77 -11.34
N PRO A 164 12.13 -14.18 -11.14
CA PRO A 164 13.13 -13.36 -10.44
C PRO A 164 13.26 -11.95 -11.05
N GLN A 165 13.57 -10.97 -10.19
CA GLN A 165 13.84 -9.61 -10.66
C GLN A 165 15.19 -9.54 -11.39
N GLU A 166 15.24 -8.75 -12.46
CA GLU A 166 16.45 -8.52 -13.26
C GLU A 166 16.79 -7.02 -13.33
N GLY A 167 18.07 -6.70 -13.49
CA GLY A 167 18.57 -5.33 -13.63
C GLY A 167 19.10 -4.68 -12.34
N ALA A 168 19.43 -3.40 -12.43
CA ALA A 168 20.09 -2.67 -11.34
C ALA A 168 19.14 -2.31 -10.19
N VAL A 169 19.55 -2.60 -8.95
CA VAL A 169 18.76 -2.32 -7.75
C VAL A 169 18.91 -0.86 -7.33
N THR A 170 17.78 -0.19 -7.13
CA THR A 170 17.73 1.12 -6.46
C THR A 170 16.88 1.02 -5.20
N ASN A 171 17.42 1.43 -4.06
CA ASN A 171 16.71 1.38 -2.78
C ASN A 171 16.13 2.75 -2.41
N PHE A 172 14.86 2.76 -2.01
CA PHE A 172 14.19 3.88 -1.38
C PHE A 172 14.26 3.76 0.15
N LYS A 173 14.46 4.91 0.79
CA LYS A 173 14.43 5.01 2.24
C LYS A 173 13.01 5.30 2.70
N ARG A 174 12.57 4.58 3.74
CA ARG A 174 11.32 4.89 4.43
C ARG A 174 11.43 6.28 5.05
N ARG A 175 10.40 7.10 4.84
CA ARG A 175 10.31 8.42 5.45
C ARG A 175 9.79 8.34 6.88
N THR A 176 10.21 9.30 7.68
CA THR A 176 9.76 9.57 9.05
C THR A 176 8.67 10.65 9.04
N PRO A 177 7.82 10.73 10.09
CA PRO A 177 6.83 11.81 10.21
C PRO A 177 7.45 13.22 10.19
N GLU A 178 8.64 13.37 10.76
CA GLU A 178 9.36 14.65 10.79
C GLU A 178 9.83 15.10 9.39
N GLU A 179 10.00 14.17 8.44
CA GLU A 179 10.25 14.51 7.04
C GLU A 179 9.00 15.06 6.33
N SER A 180 7.85 15.16 7.00
CA SER A 180 6.70 15.92 6.51
C SER A 180 6.79 17.43 6.81
N ARG A 181 7.81 17.90 7.54
CA ARG A 181 8.03 19.34 7.73
C ARG A 181 8.42 20.01 6.42
N ILE A 182 7.69 21.06 6.04
CA ILE A 182 8.02 21.93 4.92
C ILE A 182 9.24 22.75 5.33
N ARG A 183 10.40 22.54 4.69
CA ARG A 183 11.63 23.29 4.98
C ARG A 183 11.88 24.35 3.92
N THR A 184 12.00 23.92 2.68
CA THR A 184 12.18 24.78 1.51
C THR A 184 11.59 24.05 0.31
N SER A 185 10.95 24.79 -0.60
CA SER A 185 10.43 24.25 -1.85
C SER A 185 11.00 25.06 -3.00
N ALA A 186 11.58 24.39 -4.00
CA ALA A 186 12.20 25.07 -5.15
C ALA A 186 11.18 25.75 -6.08
N SER A 187 9.90 25.38 -5.99
CA SER A 187 8.80 25.93 -6.80
C SER A 187 7.44 25.65 -6.17
N LEU A 188 6.39 26.36 -6.63
CA LEU A 188 5.00 26.06 -6.26
C LEU A 188 4.61 24.63 -6.62
N LYS A 189 5.08 24.11 -7.77
CA LYS A 189 4.83 22.72 -8.14
C LYS A 189 5.43 21.75 -7.12
N ASN A 190 6.66 21.98 -6.68
CA ASN A 190 7.31 21.10 -5.70
C ASN A 190 6.61 21.15 -4.34
N LEU A 191 6.14 22.33 -3.92
CA LEU A 191 5.35 22.46 -2.69
C LEU A 191 4.00 21.75 -2.81
N TYR A 192 3.31 21.91 -3.95
CA TYR A 192 2.06 21.19 -4.25
C TYR A 192 2.26 19.67 -4.22
N ASP A 193 3.28 19.16 -4.92
CA ASP A 193 3.66 17.75 -4.92
C ASP A 193 3.96 17.25 -3.50
N PHE A 194 4.62 18.07 -2.69
CA PHE A 194 4.94 17.75 -1.30
C PHE A 194 3.69 17.64 -0.42
N ILE A 195 2.73 18.56 -0.57
CA ILE A 195 1.46 18.52 0.18
C ILE A 195 0.64 17.30 -0.27
N ARG A 196 0.41 17.13 -1.58
CA ARG A 196 -0.49 16.08 -2.08
C ARG A 196 0.03 14.66 -1.80
N MET A 197 1.34 14.43 -1.83
CA MET A 197 1.92 13.08 -1.59
C MET A 197 1.80 12.63 -0.11
N LEU A 198 1.49 13.57 0.79
CA LEU A 198 1.26 13.35 2.21
C LEU A 198 -0.24 13.43 2.54
N ASP A 199 -1.07 13.69 1.53
CA ASP A 199 -2.50 13.82 1.69
C ASP A 199 -3.23 12.48 1.59
N ALA A 200 -3.14 11.65 2.64
CA ALA A 200 -3.96 10.46 2.83
C ALA A 200 -4.33 10.18 4.30
N GLU A 201 -5.43 9.47 4.52
CA GLU A 201 -5.86 9.01 5.85
C GLU A 201 -4.76 8.26 6.61
N GLY A 202 -4.47 8.72 7.83
CA GLY A 202 -3.46 8.13 8.71
C GLY A 202 -2.00 8.34 8.25
N TYR A 203 -1.74 9.30 7.35
CA TYR A 203 -0.39 9.74 7.00
C TYR A 203 -0.08 11.10 7.65
N PRO A 204 1.20 11.34 8.03
CA PRO A 204 1.63 12.63 8.55
C PRO A 204 1.56 13.69 7.45
N ARG A 205 0.69 14.68 7.64
CA ARG A 205 0.45 15.77 6.69
C ARG A 205 1.69 16.63 6.52
N ALA A 206 1.81 17.30 5.37
CA ALA A 206 2.81 18.36 5.20
C ALA A 206 2.56 19.45 6.23
N PHE A 207 3.58 19.92 6.95
CA PHE A 207 3.37 20.88 8.03
C PHE A 207 4.44 21.96 8.17
N LEU A 208 4.05 23.06 8.80
CA LEU A 208 4.93 24.12 9.29
C LEU A 208 4.65 24.37 10.77
N ASP A 209 5.67 24.72 11.53
CA ASP A 209 5.52 25.17 12.91
C ASP A 209 5.74 26.70 12.95
N HIS A 210 4.82 27.45 13.54
CA HIS A 210 4.88 28.91 13.62
C HIS A 210 4.25 29.41 14.92
N GLU A 211 4.97 30.27 15.66
CA GLU A 211 4.50 30.92 16.90
C GLU A 211 3.87 29.95 17.93
N GLY A 212 4.42 28.73 18.05
CA GLY A 212 3.93 27.71 18.98
C GLY A 212 2.72 26.91 18.48
N PHE A 213 2.36 27.02 17.21
CA PHE A 213 1.33 26.24 16.55
C PHE A 213 1.92 25.36 15.44
N ARG A 214 1.28 24.23 15.18
CA ARG A 214 1.50 23.38 14.01
C ARG A 214 0.38 23.59 13.00
N LEU A 215 0.76 23.93 11.77
CA LEU A 215 -0.10 24.13 10.62
C LEU A 215 0.07 22.93 9.68
N GLU A 216 -0.93 22.07 9.59
CA GLU A 216 -0.95 20.90 8.70
C GLU A 216 -1.78 21.18 7.45
N PHE A 217 -1.21 20.95 6.27
CA PHE A 217 -1.81 21.29 4.98
C PHE A 217 -2.40 20.05 4.31
N SER A 218 -3.57 20.23 3.68
CA SER A 218 -4.25 19.20 2.89
C SER A 218 -5.08 19.82 1.76
N ARG A 219 -5.62 19.01 0.85
CA ARG A 219 -6.50 19.45 -0.24
C ARG A 219 -5.92 20.60 -1.07
N ALA A 220 -4.62 20.54 -1.33
CA ALA A 220 -3.95 21.54 -2.14
C ALA A 220 -4.45 21.51 -3.58
N ALA A 221 -4.63 22.69 -4.16
CA ALA A 221 -4.91 22.93 -5.58
C ALA A 221 -3.90 23.95 -6.12
N LEU A 222 -3.19 23.57 -7.17
CA LEU A 222 -2.21 24.42 -7.84
C LEU A 222 -2.89 25.28 -8.91
N TYR A 223 -2.74 26.60 -8.80
CA TYR A 223 -3.20 27.59 -9.77
C TYR A 223 -2.01 28.38 -10.32
N ASP A 224 -2.26 29.23 -11.31
CA ASP A 224 -1.27 30.17 -11.79
C ASP A 224 -0.81 31.11 -10.66
N GLY A 225 0.48 31.03 -10.33
CA GLY A 225 1.14 31.80 -9.28
C GLY A 225 0.76 31.48 -7.83
N ARG A 226 -0.07 30.47 -7.53
CA ARG A 226 -0.48 30.17 -6.14
C ARG A 226 -0.92 28.73 -5.87
N ILE A 227 -0.95 28.36 -4.60
CA ILE A 227 -1.61 27.14 -4.09
C ILE A 227 -2.74 27.58 -3.16
N VAL A 228 -3.91 26.97 -3.31
CA VAL A 228 -5.00 27.06 -2.32
C VAL A 228 -5.07 25.72 -1.62
N ALA A 229 -5.10 25.71 -0.29
CA ALA A 229 -5.11 24.49 0.51
C ALA A 229 -5.90 24.70 1.81
N ASP A 230 -6.38 23.60 2.39
CA ASP A 230 -6.95 23.60 3.73
C ASP A 230 -5.81 23.50 4.76
N VAL A 231 -5.99 24.15 5.91
CA VAL A 231 -5.04 24.11 7.03
C VAL A 231 -5.73 23.71 8.32
N THR A 232 -5.15 22.73 9.01
CA THR A 232 -5.50 22.39 10.39
C THR A 232 -4.45 23.00 11.32
N ILE A 233 -4.89 23.80 12.29
CA ILE A 233 -4.01 24.48 13.25
C ILE A 233 -4.16 23.82 14.61
N THR A 234 -3.05 23.34 15.18
CA THR A 234 -3.00 22.74 16.52
C THR A 234 -1.92 23.40 17.37
N GLN A 235 -2.07 23.37 18.70
CA GLN A 235 -1.07 23.93 19.61
C GLN A 235 0.06 22.92 19.83
N LEU A 236 1.32 23.36 19.73
CA LEU A 236 2.47 22.53 20.08
C LEU A 236 2.52 22.30 21.59
N ALA A 237 2.85 21.08 22.00
CA ALA A 237 3.00 20.74 23.41
C ALA A 237 4.14 21.58 24.03
N LYS A 238 4.04 21.90 25.33
CA LYS A 238 5.03 22.75 26.03
C LYS A 238 6.48 22.23 25.96
N ASN A 239 6.67 20.93 25.69
CA ASN A 239 7.99 20.30 25.56
C ASN A 239 8.67 20.49 24.19
N ASP A 240 7.93 20.94 23.17
CA ASP A 240 8.48 21.20 21.82
C ASP A 240 9.02 22.64 21.66
N ARG A 241 8.97 23.45 22.74
CA ARG A 241 9.37 24.87 22.75
C ARG A 241 10.87 25.11 22.93
N ILE A 242 11.68 24.05 23.03
CA ILE A 242 13.12 24.17 23.25
C ILE A 242 13.86 23.68 22.01
N GLN A 243 13.98 24.58 21.03
CA GLN A 243 15.14 24.71 20.16
C GLN A 243 14.96 26.04 19.41
N LYS A 244 15.43 27.12 20.06
CA LYS A 244 15.80 28.37 19.40
C LYS A 244 17.24 28.25 18.94
#